data_AF-A0A7S7SJG9-F1
#
_entry.id   AF-A0A7S7SJG9-F1
#
_cell.length_a   1.000
_cell.length_b   1.000
_cell.length_c   1.000
_cell.angle_alpha   90.00
_cell.angle_beta   90.00
_cell.angle_gamma   90.00
#
_symmetry.space_group_name_H-M   'P 1'
#
loop_
_entity.id
_entity.type
_entity.pdbx_description
1 polymer ?
#
loop_
_entity_poly.entity_id
_entity_poly.type
_entity_poly.pdbx_seq_one_letter_code
_entity_poly.pdbx_strand_id
1 'polypeptide(L)'
;MTNITVVLLDIALAATLGFLGLMVYLRNLPSGPEGPVGAWLLLVPPLFLLAGVLIKLTGSGIFDWMPGGRLTAWAMAAGTCIAAMVTMWFLVAAPLSLWENLAALVPWLLVAGGFLAVHGGTQPPQIVRSLVAGVLGVGGLAGWALVFWGVGLYVQGEKQKSLANRERDRAWEQSRIDEFHALGQDAELWKYFGYMYLENETEKQHCRALIASRPDLNRKLVEYLGSPTLQSSVVNYIADIYEHPPAALAADYGLFLERQLSSWRPVLDDTPTPYDRRRELSPMFQAAARLEAAGGDLTGPLTAWRDYLHTLKGLNDLEEEINVTLKAHAH
;
A
#
# COMPACT_ATOMS: atom_id res chain seq x y z
N MET A 1 -7.45 20.40 -44.51
CA MET A 1 -7.16 20.20 -43.07
C MET A 1 -5.83 19.45 -42.87
N THR A 2 -4.82 19.70 -43.72
CA THR A 2 -4.02 18.57 -44.24
C THR A 2 -2.51 18.66 -44.03
N ASN A 3 -1.86 19.83 -43.97
CA ASN A 3 -0.39 19.82 -43.95
C ASN A 3 0.21 19.43 -42.58
N ILE A 4 -0.27 19.97 -41.46
CA ILE A 4 0.38 19.72 -40.16
C ILE A 4 0.14 18.31 -39.65
N THR A 5 -1.06 17.74 -39.82
CA THR A 5 -1.36 16.37 -39.34
C THR A 5 -0.60 15.31 -40.13
N VAL A 6 -0.47 15.50 -41.45
CA VAL A 6 0.33 14.63 -42.33
C VAL A 6 1.80 14.69 -41.92
N VAL A 7 2.35 15.90 -41.80
CA VAL A 7 3.74 16.09 -41.37
C VAL A 7 4.01 15.48 -39.99
N LEU A 8 3.11 15.64 -39.02
CA LEU A 8 3.26 15.03 -37.69
C LEU A 8 3.17 13.50 -37.74
N LEU A 9 2.34 12.93 -38.61
CA LEU A 9 2.26 11.49 -38.81
C LEU A 9 3.54 10.94 -39.45
N ASP A 10 4.08 11.63 -40.46
CA ASP A 10 5.31 11.25 -41.13
C ASP A 10 6.52 11.33 -40.19
N ILE A 11 6.59 12.38 -39.36
CA ILE A 11 7.60 12.51 -38.31
C ILE A 11 7.44 11.39 -37.28
N ALA A 12 6.22 11.09 -36.84
CA ALA A 12 5.96 10.00 -35.91
C ALA A 12 6.42 8.67 -36.52
N LEU A 13 6.04 8.36 -37.75
CA LEU A 13 6.47 7.18 -38.50
C LEU A 13 7.99 7.03 -38.61
N ALA A 14 8.66 8.07 -39.10
CA ALA A 14 10.11 8.08 -39.26
C ALA A 14 10.82 7.88 -37.91
N ALA A 15 10.35 8.57 -36.87
CA ALA A 15 10.88 8.40 -35.53
C ALA A 15 10.66 6.97 -35.02
N THR A 16 9.46 6.42 -35.18
CA THR A 16 9.12 5.10 -34.64
C THR A 16 9.93 4.02 -35.37
N LEU A 17 10.10 4.09 -36.70
CA LEU A 17 10.97 3.19 -37.46
C LEU A 17 12.45 3.30 -37.06
N GLY A 18 12.96 4.53 -36.90
CA GLY A 18 14.33 4.77 -36.42
C GLY A 18 14.57 4.18 -35.04
N PHE A 19 13.62 4.34 -34.13
CA PHE A 19 13.71 3.77 -32.80
C PHE A 19 13.54 2.25 -32.77
N LEU A 20 12.78 1.65 -33.69
CA LEU A 20 12.72 0.19 -33.81
C LEU A 20 14.06 -0.40 -34.26
N GLY A 21 14.70 0.22 -35.25
CA GLY A 21 16.05 -0.15 -35.68
C GLY A 21 17.06 -0.03 -34.53
N LEU A 22 16.96 1.05 -33.75
CA LEU A 22 17.78 1.26 -32.55
C LEU A 22 17.51 0.19 -31.48
N MET A 23 16.25 -0.18 -31.22
CA MET A 23 15.89 -1.22 -30.25
C MET A 23 16.44 -2.59 -30.62
N VAL A 24 16.34 -2.99 -31.88
CA VAL A 24 16.89 -4.26 -32.37
C VAL A 24 18.41 -4.29 -32.16
N TYR A 25 19.08 -3.15 -32.35
CA TYR A 25 20.51 -3.01 -32.11
C TYR A 25 20.87 -3.05 -30.60
N LEU A 26 20.13 -2.33 -29.76
CA LEU A 26 20.42 -2.20 -28.32
C LEU A 26 19.97 -3.39 -27.48
N ARG A 27 19.10 -4.27 -28.00
CA ARG A 27 18.56 -5.45 -27.31
C ARG A 27 19.64 -6.39 -26.74
N ASN A 28 20.81 -6.45 -27.38
CA ASN A 28 21.90 -7.35 -26.96
C ASN A 28 22.88 -6.68 -25.98
N LEU A 29 22.64 -5.43 -25.58
CA LEU A 29 23.46 -4.72 -24.62
C LEU A 29 23.02 -5.01 -23.18
N PRO A 30 23.91 -4.85 -22.18
CA PRO A 30 23.56 -4.98 -20.77
C PRO A 30 22.40 -4.06 -20.36
N SER A 31 21.56 -4.53 -19.45
CA SER A 31 20.45 -3.74 -18.90
C SER A 31 20.98 -2.51 -18.15
N GLY A 32 20.77 -1.32 -18.73
CA GLY A 32 21.20 -0.04 -18.16
C GLY A 32 20.62 1.15 -18.92
N PRO A 33 20.94 2.39 -18.52
CA PRO A 33 20.46 3.61 -19.18
C PRO A 33 20.99 3.75 -20.61
N GLU A 34 22.07 3.06 -20.96
CA GLU A 34 22.63 2.99 -22.32
C GLU A 34 22.10 1.77 -23.11
N GLY A 35 21.39 0.88 -22.43
CA GLY A 35 20.84 -0.36 -22.98
C GLY A 35 19.32 -0.29 -23.18
N PRO A 36 18.61 -1.42 -23.03
CA PRO A 36 17.17 -1.52 -23.30
C PRO A 36 16.28 -0.53 -22.52
N VAL A 37 16.70 -0.13 -21.31
CA VAL A 37 15.93 0.82 -20.47
C VAL A 37 15.99 2.24 -21.04
N GLY A 38 17.15 2.71 -21.47
CA GLY A 38 17.28 4.02 -22.13
C GLY A 38 16.57 4.05 -23.48
N ALA A 39 16.68 2.97 -24.24
CA ALA A 39 15.98 2.81 -25.51
C ALA A 39 14.45 2.89 -25.33
N TRP A 40 13.93 2.33 -24.24
CA TRP A 40 12.50 2.41 -23.90
C TRP A 40 12.06 3.85 -23.60
N LEU A 41 12.85 4.61 -22.85
CA LEU A 41 12.54 6.02 -22.57
C LEU A 41 12.50 6.88 -23.83
N LEU A 42 13.34 6.58 -24.81
CA LEU A 42 13.35 7.26 -26.12
C LEU A 42 12.12 6.95 -26.98
N LEU A 43 11.39 5.87 -26.70
CA LEU A 43 10.16 5.50 -27.41
C LEU A 43 8.89 6.18 -26.86
N VAL A 44 8.96 6.73 -25.65
CA VAL A 44 7.83 7.41 -25.02
C VAL A 44 7.35 8.62 -25.84
N PRO A 45 8.22 9.54 -26.32
CA PRO A 45 7.76 10.69 -27.12
C PRO A 45 7.08 10.31 -28.44
N PRO A 46 7.59 9.37 -29.26
CA PRO A 46 6.90 8.87 -30.45
C PRO A 46 5.51 8.28 -30.16
N LEU A 47 5.35 7.56 -29.04
CA LEU A 47 4.04 7.02 -28.64
C LEU A 47 3.04 8.14 -28.32
N PHE A 48 3.46 9.18 -27.61
CA PHE A 48 2.61 10.34 -27.35
C PHE A 48 2.21 11.07 -28.63
N LEU A 49 3.15 11.19 -29.58
CA LEU A 49 2.87 11.77 -30.89
C LEU A 49 1.87 10.90 -31.68
N LEU A 50 2.06 9.58 -31.71
CA LEU A 50 1.15 8.63 -32.36
C LEU A 50 -0.25 8.71 -31.73
N ALA A 51 -0.34 8.70 -30.40
CA ALA A 51 -1.60 8.84 -29.69
C ALA A 51 -2.29 10.18 -30.02
N GLY A 52 -1.55 11.28 -30.02
CA GLY A 52 -2.06 12.60 -30.38
C GLY A 52 -2.59 12.68 -31.81
N VAL A 53 -1.89 12.05 -32.76
CA VAL A 53 -2.34 11.94 -34.16
C VAL A 53 -3.61 11.10 -34.25
N LEU A 54 -3.65 9.92 -33.63
CA LEU A 54 -4.84 9.04 -33.63
C LEU A 54 -6.05 9.72 -33.00
N ILE A 55 -5.87 10.44 -31.89
CA ILE A 55 -6.89 11.26 -31.23
C ILE A 55 -7.43 12.31 -32.21
N LYS A 56 -6.55 13.03 -32.89
CA LYS A 56 -6.94 14.09 -33.83
C LYS A 56 -7.66 13.53 -35.05
N LEU A 57 -7.16 12.44 -35.63
CA LEU A 57 -7.77 11.79 -36.80
C LEU A 57 -9.16 11.26 -36.44
N THR A 58 -9.29 10.56 -35.31
CA THR A 58 -10.58 10.04 -34.81
C THR A 58 -11.55 11.17 -34.47
N GLY A 59 -11.09 12.21 -33.77
CA GLY A 59 -11.91 13.38 -33.40
C GLY A 59 -12.40 14.19 -34.60
N SER A 60 -11.63 14.22 -35.68
CA SER A 60 -12.01 14.89 -36.94
C SER A 60 -12.99 14.08 -37.81
N GLY A 61 -13.37 12.87 -37.40
CA GLY A 61 -14.32 12.02 -38.11
C GLY A 61 -13.75 11.33 -39.36
N ILE A 62 -12.41 11.34 -39.53
CA ILE A 62 -11.73 10.67 -40.66
C ILE A 62 -12.03 9.16 -40.67
N PHE A 63 -12.35 8.58 -39.51
CA PHE A 63 -12.69 7.18 -39.33
C PHE A 63 -14.20 6.91 -39.18
N ASP A 64 -15.07 7.87 -39.48
CA ASP A 64 -16.54 7.72 -39.34
C ASP A 64 -17.11 6.61 -40.25
N TRP A 65 -16.36 6.21 -41.28
CA TRP A 65 -16.72 5.09 -42.17
C TRP A 65 -16.48 3.70 -41.55
N MET A 66 -15.85 3.60 -40.38
CA MET A 66 -15.68 2.32 -39.70
C MET A 66 -17.04 1.73 -39.26
N PRO A 67 -17.24 0.40 -39.39
CA PRO A 67 -18.41 -0.27 -38.80
C PRO A 67 -18.51 0.02 -37.30
N GLY A 68 -19.66 0.48 -36.83
CA GLY A 68 -19.85 0.91 -35.43
C GLY A 68 -19.39 2.35 -35.13
N GLY A 69 -19.02 3.12 -36.16
CA GLY A 69 -18.80 4.56 -36.11
C GLY A 69 -17.67 5.01 -35.18
N ARG A 70 -17.81 6.23 -34.63
CA ARG A 70 -16.76 6.89 -33.83
C ARG A 70 -16.31 6.10 -32.60
N LEU A 71 -17.25 5.46 -31.90
CA LEU A 71 -16.91 4.68 -30.69
C LEU A 71 -15.96 3.53 -31.02
N THR A 72 -16.18 2.87 -32.16
CA THR A 72 -15.32 1.78 -32.62
C THR A 72 -13.94 2.31 -33.01
N ALA A 73 -13.88 3.45 -33.71
CA ALA A 73 -12.62 4.09 -34.04
C ALA A 73 -11.81 4.48 -32.78
N TRP A 74 -12.47 5.01 -31.75
CA TRP A 74 -11.83 5.32 -30.46
C TRP A 74 -11.32 4.07 -29.75
N ALA A 75 -12.11 3.00 -29.67
CA ALA A 75 -11.72 1.75 -29.04
C ALA A 75 -10.50 1.10 -29.74
N MET A 76 -10.46 1.19 -31.08
CA MET A 76 -9.33 0.68 -31.89
C MET A 76 -8.08 1.54 -31.73
N ALA A 77 -8.21 2.86 -31.68
CA ALA A 77 -7.09 3.76 -31.41
C ALA A 77 -6.48 3.51 -30.02
N ALA A 78 -7.31 3.34 -28.99
CA ALA A 78 -6.85 3.01 -27.64
C ALA A 78 -6.15 1.64 -27.60
N GLY A 79 -6.77 0.60 -28.17
CA GLY A 79 -6.17 -0.73 -28.28
C GLY A 79 -4.84 -0.74 -29.04
N THR A 80 -4.71 0.11 -30.07
CA THR A 80 -3.47 0.29 -30.84
C THR A 80 -2.34 0.87 -29.97
N CYS A 81 -2.61 1.93 -29.21
CA CYS A 81 -1.62 2.50 -28.30
C CYS A 81 -1.17 1.49 -27.24
N ILE A 82 -2.11 0.72 -26.70
CA ILE A 82 -1.84 -0.35 -25.74
C ILE A 82 -0.96 -1.44 -26.37
N ALA A 83 -1.32 -1.92 -27.57
CA ALA A 83 -0.52 -2.91 -28.30
C ALA A 83 0.90 -2.39 -28.57
N ALA A 84 1.05 -1.10 -28.91
CA ALA A 84 2.34 -0.46 -29.11
C ALA A 84 3.18 -0.46 -27.83
N MET A 85 2.61 -0.04 -26.70
CA MET A 85 3.30 -0.04 -25.41
C MET A 85 3.73 -1.45 -24.98
N VAL A 86 2.85 -2.44 -25.10
CA VAL A 86 3.14 -3.82 -24.69
C VAL A 86 4.17 -4.46 -25.62
N THR A 87 4.10 -4.18 -26.92
CA THR A 87 5.13 -4.58 -27.90
C THR A 87 6.51 -4.04 -27.51
N MET A 88 6.59 -2.77 -27.13
CA MET A 88 7.86 -2.16 -26.72
C MET A 88 8.41 -2.77 -25.44
N TRP A 89 7.52 -3.16 -24.52
CA TRP A 89 7.92 -3.94 -23.34
C TRP A 89 8.52 -5.30 -23.73
N PHE A 90 7.84 -6.04 -24.61
CA PHE A 90 8.33 -7.32 -25.10
C PHE A 90 9.67 -7.20 -25.84
N LEU A 91 9.88 -6.18 -26.67
CA LEU A 91 11.15 -5.96 -27.37
C LEU A 91 12.36 -5.80 -26.42
N VAL A 92 12.13 -5.41 -25.17
CA VAL A 92 13.14 -5.29 -24.11
C VAL A 92 13.30 -6.57 -23.29
N ALA A 93 12.27 -7.41 -23.21
CA ALA A 93 12.29 -8.67 -22.47
C ALA A 93 12.86 -9.80 -23.35
N ALA A 94 14.08 -10.25 -23.06
CA ALA A 94 14.67 -11.40 -23.75
C ALA A 94 14.45 -12.73 -22.97
N PRO A 95 14.31 -13.88 -23.66
CA PRO A 95 14.09 -14.10 -25.10
C PRO A 95 12.60 -14.17 -25.50
N LEU A 96 12.27 -13.64 -26.68
CA LEU A 96 10.91 -13.66 -27.24
C LEU A 96 10.62 -14.92 -28.03
N SER A 97 9.49 -15.55 -27.75
CA SER A 97 8.85 -16.58 -28.56
C SER A 97 8.40 -16.03 -29.92
N LEU A 98 8.12 -16.94 -30.87
CA LEU A 98 7.57 -16.57 -32.19
C LEU A 98 6.29 -15.72 -32.07
N TRP A 99 5.42 -16.04 -31.11
CA TRP A 99 4.17 -15.34 -30.88
C TRP A 99 4.37 -13.91 -30.37
N GLU A 100 5.37 -13.69 -29.51
CA GLU A 100 5.69 -12.35 -29.03
C GLU A 100 6.33 -11.49 -30.13
N ASN A 101 7.13 -12.08 -31.02
CA ASN A 101 7.62 -11.39 -32.22
C ASN A 101 6.48 -11.00 -33.18
N LEU A 102 5.48 -11.87 -33.37
CA LEU A 102 4.30 -11.56 -34.17
C LEU A 102 3.43 -10.48 -33.53
N ALA A 103 3.22 -10.54 -32.21
CA ALA A 103 2.51 -9.50 -31.46
C ALA A 103 3.26 -8.15 -31.56
N ALA A 104 4.60 -8.19 -31.54
CA ALA A 104 5.43 -7.01 -31.69
C ALA A 104 5.34 -6.33 -33.07
N LEU A 105 4.84 -7.02 -34.10
CA LEU A 105 4.64 -6.45 -35.45
C LEU A 105 3.32 -5.68 -35.60
N VAL A 106 2.34 -5.99 -34.76
CA VAL A 106 0.97 -5.48 -34.85
C VAL A 106 0.90 -3.94 -34.83
N PRO A 107 1.59 -3.22 -33.92
CA PRO A 107 1.60 -1.75 -33.91
C PRO A 107 2.10 -1.14 -35.22
N TRP A 108 3.06 -1.78 -35.87
CA TRP A 108 3.72 -1.26 -37.07
C TRP A 108 2.84 -1.37 -38.31
N LEU A 109 2.11 -2.48 -38.41
CA LEU A 109 1.06 -2.62 -39.42
C LEU A 109 0.01 -1.51 -39.25
N LEU A 110 -0.35 -1.16 -38.00
CA LEU A 110 -1.31 -0.10 -37.70
C LEU A 110 -0.83 1.28 -38.14
N VAL A 111 0.43 1.63 -37.88
CA VAL A 111 0.97 2.91 -38.35
C VAL A 111 1.03 2.95 -39.88
N ALA A 112 1.36 1.83 -40.54
CA ALA A 112 1.27 1.72 -42.00
C ALA A 112 -0.17 1.89 -42.52
N GLY A 113 -1.18 1.35 -41.82
CA GLY A 113 -2.59 1.58 -42.11
C GLY A 113 -3.00 3.05 -41.94
N GLY A 114 -2.55 3.70 -40.87
CA GLY A 114 -2.77 5.13 -40.63
C GLY A 114 -2.15 6.01 -41.72
N PHE A 115 -0.96 5.68 -42.18
CA PHE A 115 -0.30 6.33 -43.30
C PHE A 115 -1.13 6.24 -44.59
N LEU A 116 -1.60 5.05 -44.93
CA LEU A 116 -2.45 4.80 -46.10
C LEU A 116 -3.80 5.54 -46.01
N ALA A 117 -4.39 5.61 -44.82
CA ALA A 117 -5.65 6.32 -44.60
C ALA A 117 -5.52 7.84 -44.79
N VAL A 118 -4.38 8.41 -44.36
CA VAL A 118 -4.13 9.85 -44.45
C VAL A 118 -3.71 10.28 -45.87
N HIS A 119 -2.93 9.45 -46.58
CA HIS A 119 -2.47 9.73 -47.94
C HIS A 119 -3.48 9.29 -49.02
N GLY A 120 -4.46 8.45 -48.70
CA GLY A 120 -5.47 7.95 -49.63
C GLY A 120 -6.60 8.93 -49.98
N GLY A 121 -6.55 10.17 -49.48
CA GLY A 121 -7.60 11.18 -49.68
C GLY A 121 -8.83 10.98 -48.78
N THR A 122 -9.86 11.81 -48.94
CA THR A 122 -11.09 11.76 -48.12
C THR A 122 -11.97 10.55 -48.41
N GLN A 123 -11.76 9.89 -49.56
CA GLN A 123 -12.47 8.67 -49.94
C GLN A 123 -11.46 7.63 -50.47
N PRO A 124 -10.72 6.96 -49.59
CA PRO A 124 -9.80 5.92 -50.01
C PRO A 124 -10.59 4.78 -50.70
N PRO A 125 -10.01 4.12 -51.73
CA PRO A 125 -10.61 2.97 -52.37
C PRO A 125 -11.04 1.90 -51.35
N GLN A 126 -12.11 1.15 -51.64
CA GLN A 126 -12.67 0.15 -50.72
C GLN A 126 -11.63 -0.84 -50.21
N ILE A 127 -10.68 -1.24 -51.06
CA ILE A 127 -9.55 -2.13 -50.69
C ILE A 127 -8.69 -1.51 -49.59
N VAL A 128 -8.38 -0.22 -49.68
CA VAL A 128 -7.60 0.51 -48.66
C VAL A 128 -8.40 0.61 -47.37
N ARG A 129 -9.71 0.89 -47.44
CA ARG A 129 -10.58 0.92 -46.25
C ARG A 129 -10.62 -0.43 -45.53
N SER A 130 -10.80 -1.52 -46.28
CA SER A 130 -10.81 -2.88 -45.73
C SER A 130 -9.47 -3.27 -45.12
N LEU A 131 -8.36 -2.88 -45.75
CA LEU A 131 -7.02 -3.13 -45.23
C LEU A 131 -6.76 -2.34 -43.93
N VAL A 132 -7.08 -1.05 -43.91
CA VAL A 132 -6.95 -0.19 -42.72
C VAL A 132 -7.85 -0.69 -41.59
N ALA A 133 -9.10 -1.03 -41.87
CA ALA A 133 -10.03 -1.57 -40.87
C ALA A 133 -9.59 -2.94 -40.36
N GLY A 134 -9.08 -3.82 -41.23
CA GLY A 134 -8.57 -5.13 -40.83
C GLY A 134 -7.37 -5.00 -39.92
N VAL A 135 -6.42 -4.12 -40.26
CA VAL A 135 -5.22 -3.91 -39.47
C VAL A 135 -5.56 -3.24 -38.14
N LEU A 136 -6.34 -2.15 -38.13
CA LEU A 136 -6.84 -1.48 -36.91
C LEU A 136 -7.67 -2.41 -36.02
N GLY A 137 -8.52 -3.24 -36.63
CA GLY A 137 -9.31 -4.26 -35.95
C GLY A 137 -8.45 -5.30 -35.24
N VAL A 138 -7.53 -5.94 -35.97
CA VAL A 138 -6.62 -6.96 -35.41
C VAL A 138 -5.74 -6.36 -34.32
N GLY A 139 -5.20 -5.16 -34.55
CA GLY A 139 -4.33 -4.52 -33.57
C GLY A 139 -5.02 -4.01 -32.32
N GLY A 140 -6.22 -3.45 -32.46
CA GLY A 140 -7.06 -3.08 -31.33
C GLY A 140 -7.44 -4.30 -30.49
N LEU A 141 -7.89 -5.39 -31.13
CA LEU A 141 -8.24 -6.64 -30.45
C LEU A 141 -7.04 -7.26 -29.73
N ALA A 142 -5.86 -7.28 -30.35
CA ALA A 142 -4.64 -7.77 -29.73
C ALA A 142 -4.26 -6.95 -28.48
N GLY A 143 -4.33 -5.62 -28.57
CA GLY A 143 -4.07 -4.74 -27.43
C GLY A 143 -5.02 -4.99 -26.25
N TRP A 144 -6.31 -5.11 -26.51
CA TRP A 144 -7.30 -5.42 -25.48
C TRP A 144 -7.12 -6.83 -24.89
N ALA A 145 -6.81 -7.83 -25.72
CA ALA A 145 -6.52 -9.19 -25.24
C ALA A 145 -5.33 -9.20 -24.28
N LEU A 146 -4.27 -8.41 -24.56
CA LEU A 146 -3.11 -8.27 -23.69
C LEU A 146 -3.46 -7.60 -22.35
N VAL A 147 -4.35 -6.62 -22.33
CA VAL A 147 -4.85 -6.02 -21.08
C VAL A 147 -5.60 -7.05 -20.26
N PHE A 148 -6.55 -7.77 -20.85
CA PHE A 148 -7.30 -8.78 -20.12
C PHE A 148 -6.40 -9.90 -19.60
N TRP A 149 -5.42 -10.32 -20.38
CA TRP A 149 -4.39 -11.27 -19.96
C TRP A 149 -3.58 -10.72 -18.77
N GLY A 150 -3.07 -9.49 -18.86
CA GLY A 150 -2.29 -8.85 -17.80
C GLY A 150 -3.09 -8.66 -16.50
N VAL A 151 -4.35 -8.24 -16.61
CA VAL A 151 -5.28 -8.15 -15.46
C VAL A 151 -5.52 -9.54 -14.86
N GLY A 152 -5.70 -10.56 -15.69
CA GLY A 152 -5.85 -11.95 -15.25
C GLY A 152 -4.64 -12.43 -14.45
N LEU A 153 -3.43 -12.20 -14.96
CA LEU A 153 -2.18 -12.53 -14.25
C LEU A 153 -2.01 -11.74 -12.96
N TYR A 154 -2.33 -10.43 -12.97
CA TYR A 154 -2.26 -9.60 -11.77
C TYR A 154 -3.20 -10.10 -10.68
N VAL A 155 -4.46 -10.39 -11.02
CA VAL A 155 -5.45 -10.91 -10.07
C VAL A 155 -5.05 -12.28 -9.54
N GLN A 156 -4.49 -13.16 -10.37
CA GLN A 156 -3.96 -14.46 -9.93
C GLN A 156 -2.76 -14.31 -9.00
N GLY A 157 -1.81 -13.42 -9.34
CA GLY A 157 -0.64 -13.13 -8.51
C GLY A 157 -1.03 -12.55 -7.14
N GLU A 158 -2.01 -11.65 -7.10
CA GLU A 158 -2.48 -11.07 -5.83
C GLU A 158 -3.22 -12.10 -4.97
N LYS A 159 -3.98 -13.00 -5.59
CA LYS A 159 -4.57 -14.15 -4.89
C LYS A 159 -3.49 -15.07 -4.32
N GLN A 160 -2.44 -15.37 -5.08
CA GLN A 160 -1.33 -16.21 -4.58
C GLN A 160 -0.57 -15.53 -3.44
N LYS A 161 -0.25 -14.24 -3.56
CA LYS A 161 0.41 -13.46 -2.50
C LYS A 161 -0.45 -13.41 -1.24
N SER A 162 -1.74 -13.14 -1.36
CA SER A 162 -2.64 -13.10 -0.20
C SER A 162 -2.81 -14.46 0.47
N LEU A 163 -2.84 -15.56 -0.30
CA LEU A 163 -2.83 -16.92 0.26
C LEU A 163 -1.52 -17.23 0.99
N ALA A 164 -0.37 -16.94 0.36
CA ALA A 164 0.95 -17.12 0.96
C ALA A 164 1.12 -16.28 2.23
N ASN A 165 0.60 -15.05 2.25
CA ASN A 165 0.58 -14.20 3.44
C ASN A 165 -0.26 -14.85 4.55
N ARG A 166 -1.48 -15.29 4.25
CA ARG A 166 -2.34 -15.98 5.24
C ARG A 166 -1.71 -17.26 5.78
N GLU A 167 -1.04 -18.04 4.95
CA GLU A 167 -0.34 -19.25 5.40
C GLU A 167 0.83 -18.91 6.32
N ARG A 168 1.61 -17.89 5.98
CA ARG A 168 2.68 -17.38 6.83
C ARG A 168 2.16 -16.81 8.15
N ASP A 169 1.07 -16.06 8.12
CA ASP A 169 0.45 -15.49 9.32
C ASP A 169 -0.06 -16.61 10.26
N ARG A 170 -0.68 -17.66 9.69
CA ARG A 170 -1.09 -18.86 10.44
C ARG A 170 0.11 -19.62 11.02
N ALA A 171 1.18 -19.79 10.25
CA ALA A 171 2.37 -20.48 10.72
C ALA A 171 3.08 -19.71 11.84
N TRP A 172 3.11 -18.37 11.72
CA TRP A 172 3.64 -17.50 12.76
C TRP A 172 2.80 -17.55 14.04
N GLU A 173 1.46 -17.47 13.92
CA GLU A 173 0.57 -17.60 15.07
C GLU A 173 0.69 -18.98 15.74
N GLN A 174 0.77 -20.05 14.95
CA GLN A 174 0.97 -21.39 15.49
C GLN A 174 2.31 -21.50 16.24
N SER A 175 3.39 -20.95 15.70
CA SER A 175 4.70 -20.91 16.37
C SER A 175 4.60 -20.20 17.73
N ARG A 176 3.82 -19.12 17.84
CA ARG A 176 3.63 -18.41 19.11
C ARG A 176 2.79 -19.20 20.11
N ILE A 177 1.79 -19.94 19.63
CA ILE A 177 1.02 -20.85 20.48
C ILE A 177 1.93 -21.97 21.00
N ASP A 178 2.76 -22.55 20.14
CA ASP A 178 3.71 -23.60 20.52
C ASP A 178 4.74 -23.07 21.54
N GLU A 179 5.26 -21.85 21.35
CA GLU A 179 6.14 -21.18 22.31
C GLU A 179 5.45 -20.91 23.65
N PHE A 180 4.18 -20.48 23.62
CA PHE A 180 3.36 -20.31 24.82
C PHE A 180 3.15 -21.63 25.55
N HIS A 181 2.85 -22.72 24.85
CA HIS A 181 2.69 -24.05 25.45
C HIS A 181 4.01 -24.62 25.99
N ALA A 182 5.14 -24.23 25.39
CA ALA A 182 6.47 -24.56 25.89
C ALA A 182 6.83 -23.78 27.18
N LEU A 183 6.13 -22.69 27.49
CA LEU A 183 6.23 -22.05 28.81
C LEU A 183 5.60 -22.98 29.85
N GLY A 184 6.44 -23.58 30.71
CA GLY A 184 5.94 -24.26 31.90
C GLY A 184 5.20 -23.29 32.83
N GLN A 185 4.25 -23.79 33.62
CA GLN A 185 3.40 -22.96 34.51
C GLN A 185 4.19 -22.07 35.48
N ASP A 186 5.41 -22.49 35.83
CA ASP A 186 6.32 -21.77 36.73
C ASP A 186 7.21 -20.72 36.03
N ALA A 187 7.04 -20.51 34.72
CA ALA A 187 7.78 -19.49 33.99
C ALA A 187 7.57 -18.09 34.59
N GLU A 188 8.56 -17.22 34.42
CA GLU A 188 8.49 -15.85 34.92
C GLU A 188 7.31 -15.10 34.29
N LEU A 189 6.57 -14.35 35.11
CA LEU A 189 5.31 -13.69 34.73
C LEU A 189 5.41 -12.86 33.44
N TRP A 190 6.51 -12.13 33.25
CA TRP A 190 6.67 -11.24 32.10
C TRP A 190 6.70 -11.99 30.76
N LYS A 191 7.09 -13.28 30.76
CA LYS A 191 7.09 -14.11 29.55
C LYS A 191 5.69 -14.32 29.00
N TYR A 192 4.67 -14.29 29.86
CA TYR A 192 3.28 -14.44 29.44
C TYR A 192 2.69 -13.17 28.82
N PHE A 193 3.23 -11.99 29.10
CA PHE A 193 2.72 -10.74 28.51
C PHE A 193 2.85 -10.71 26.99
N GLY A 194 3.83 -11.43 26.43
CA GLY A 194 3.96 -11.60 24.99
C GLY A 194 2.75 -12.31 24.37
N TYR A 195 2.01 -13.13 25.12
CA TYR A 195 0.96 -14.03 24.60
C TYR A 195 -0.47 -13.62 25.00
N MET A 196 -0.63 -12.53 25.77
CA MET A 196 -1.95 -12.04 26.19
C MET A 196 -2.81 -11.42 25.06
N TYR A 197 -2.24 -11.33 23.86
CA TYR A 197 -2.84 -10.84 22.62
C TYR A 197 -2.72 -11.86 21.45
N LEU A 198 -2.68 -13.16 21.74
CA LEU A 198 -2.81 -14.19 20.70
C LEU A 198 -4.13 -14.00 19.92
N GLU A 199 -4.11 -14.32 18.62
CA GLU A 199 -5.30 -14.26 17.77
C GLU A 199 -6.26 -15.41 18.11
N ASN A 200 -5.72 -16.57 18.50
CA ASN A 200 -6.53 -17.67 18.99
C ASN A 200 -7.22 -17.29 20.31
N GLU A 201 -8.54 -17.14 20.28
CA GLU A 201 -9.34 -16.69 21.42
C GLU A 201 -9.21 -17.62 22.65
N THR A 202 -9.17 -18.93 22.42
CA THR A 202 -9.05 -19.92 23.51
C THR A 202 -7.70 -19.81 24.20
N GLU A 203 -6.60 -19.74 23.44
CA GLU A 203 -5.26 -19.62 24.01
C GLU A 203 -5.02 -18.25 24.64
N LYS A 204 -5.57 -17.20 24.05
CA LYS A 204 -5.58 -15.86 24.64
C LYS A 204 -6.27 -15.85 26.00
N GLN A 205 -7.45 -16.44 26.12
CA GLN A 205 -8.19 -16.53 27.38
C GLN A 205 -7.43 -17.38 28.41
N HIS A 206 -6.85 -18.50 27.97
CA HIS A 206 -6.02 -19.35 28.81
C HIS A 206 -4.81 -18.60 29.37
N CYS A 207 -4.04 -17.89 28.52
CA CYS A 207 -2.92 -17.06 28.96
C CYS A 207 -3.33 -15.99 29.98
N ARG A 208 -4.46 -15.30 29.73
CA ARG A 208 -4.98 -14.28 30.65
C ARG A 208 -5.39 -14.86 31.99
N ALA A 209 -6.05 -16.02 31.99
CA ALA A 209 -6.43 -16.74 33.20
C ALA A 209 -5.18 -17.19 33.99
N LEU A 210 -4.14 -17.68 33.31
CA LEU A 210 -2.87 -18.04 33.95
C LEU A 210 -2.25 -16.83 34.64
N ILE A 211 -2.13 -15.69 33.96
CA ILE A 211 -1.60 -14.45 34.55
C ILE A 211 -2.42 -14.03 35.77
N ALA A 212 -3.76 -13.99 35.64
CA ALA A 212 -4.67 -13.57 36.72
C ALA A 212 -4.62 -14.49 37.95
N SER A 213 -4.32 -15.79 37.75
CA SER A 213 -4.24 -16.78 38.83
C SER A 213 -2.93 -16.71 39.65
N ARG A 214 -1.93 -15.93 39.21
CA ARG A 214 -0.62 -15.87 39.87
C ARG A 214 -0.72 -15.23 41.26
N PRO A 215 -0.31 -15.92 42.34
CA PRO A 215 -0.39 -15.36 43.70
C PRO A 215 0.57 -14.17 43.89
N ASP A 216 1.64 -14.10 43.09
CA ASP A 216 2.63 -13.03 43.14
C ASP A 216 2.40 -11.92 42.10
N LEU A 217 1.24 -11.93 41.40
CA LEU A 217 0.91 -11.00 40.32
C LEU A 217 1.19 -9.54 40.71
N ASN A 218 0.52 -9.03 41.74
CA ASN A 218 0.59 -7.61 42.12
C ASN A 218 2.03 -7.18 42.47
N ARG A 219 2.73 -8.00 43.25
CA ARG A 219 4.14 -7.75 43.61
C ARG A 219 5.02 -7.67 42.36
N LYS A 220 4.81 -8.56 41.39
CA LYS A 220 5.56 -8.57 40.13
C LYS A 220 5.18 -7.41 39.21
N LEU A 221 3.91 -6.99 39.15
CA LEU A 221 3.52 -5.80 38.40
C LEU A 221 4.25 -4.55 38.91
N VAL A 222 4.33 -4.36 40.23
CA VAL A 222 5.11 -3.27 40.85
C VAL A 222 6.60 -3.36 40.47
N GLU A 223 7.20 -4.55 40.61
CA GLU A 223 8.59 -4.79 40.23
C GLU A 223 8.85 -4.41 38.76
N TYR A 224 7.95 -4.79 37.85
CA TYR A 224 8.08 -4.57 36.42
C TYR A 224 7.73 -3.14 35.97
N LEU A 225 6.90 -2.40 36.71
CA LEU A 225 6.71 -0.95 36.50
C LEU A 225 8.00 -0.14 36.75
N GLY A 226 8.93 -0.69 37.54
CA GLY A 226 10.27 -0.14 37.71
C GLY A 226 11.24 -0.47 36.57
N SER A 227 10.88 -1.39 35.67
CA SER A 227 11.75 -1.85 34.59
C SER A 227 11.47 -1.11 33.27
N PRO A 228 12.47 -0.42 32.67
CA PRO A 228 12.29 0.27 31.39
C PRO A 228 11.83 -0.63 30.25
N THR A 229 12.17 -1.93 30.29
CA THR A 229 11.85 -2.89 29.22
C THR A 229 10.48 -3.54 29.39
N LEU A 230 9.93 -3.58 30.62
CA LEU A 230 8.68 -4.31 30.92
C LEU A 230 7.52 -3.38 31.27
N GLN A 231 7.79 -2.11 31.58
CA GLN A 231 6.77 -1.15 32.01
C GLN A 231 5.60 -1.04 31.01
N SER A 232 5.87 -1.06 29.70
CA SER A 232 4.82 -0.95 28.68
C SER A 232 3.90 -2.17 28.68
N SER A 233 4.44 -3.37 28.87
CA SER A 233 3.64 -4.59 28.99
C SER A 233 2.74 -4.57 30.23
N VAL A 234 3.25 -4.06 31.35
CA VAL A 234 2.45 -3.94 32.58
C VAL A 234 1.33 -2.91 32.43
N VAL A 235 1.65 -1.73 31.89
CA VAL A 235 0.66 -0.68 31.62
C VAL A 235 -0.46 -1.22 30.74
N ASN A 236 -0.12 -1.87 29.63
CA ASN A 236 -1.10 -2.45 28.71
C ASN A 236 -1.92 -3.57 29.37
N TYR A 237 -1.30 -4.40 30.21
CA TYR A 237 -2.02 -5.43 30.96
C TYR A 237 -3.05 -4.81 31.92
N ILE A 238 -2.68 -3.77 32.68
CA ILE A 238 -3.61 -3.07 33.60
C ILE A 238 -4.71 -2.37 32.80
N ALA A 239 -4.37 -1.67 31.73
CA ALA A 239 -5.31 -0.93 30.89
C ALA A 239 -6.35 -1.85 30.25
N ASP A 240 -5.91 -2.92 29.59
CA ASP A 240 -6.77 -3.70 28.70
C ASP A 240 -7.33 -4.99 29.33
N ILE A 241 -6.63 -5.58 30.30
CA ILE A 241 -6.83 -6.99 30.67
C ILE A 241 -7.19 -7.18 32.14
N TYR A 242 -6.52 -6.50 33.06
CA TYR A 242 -6.68 -6.77 34.49
C TYR A 242 -8.05 -6.27 34.99
N GLU A 243 -9.07 -7.16 35.01
CA GLU A 243 -10.47 -6.82 35.25
C GLU A 243 -10.70 -5.94 36.49
N HIS A 244 -10.14 -6.36 37.62
CA HIS A 244 -10.24 -5.69 38.92
C HIS A 244 -8.84 -5.49 39.53
N PRO A 245 -8.09 -4.47 39.09
CA PRO A 245 -6.77 -4.22 39.65
C PRO A 245 -6.95 -3.72 41.11
N PRO A 246 -6.16 -4.20 42.08
CA PRO A 246 -6.35 -3.78 43.47
C PRO A 246 -5.86 -2.35 43.69
N ALA A 247 -6.61 -1.59 44.50
CA ALA A 247 -6.26 -0.22 44.90
C ALA A 247 -4.83 -0.08 45.44
N ALA A 248 -4.29 -1.13 46.06
CA ALA A 248 -2.93 -1.13 46.60
C ALA A 248 -1.84 -0.88 45.54
N LEU A 249 -2.09 -1.12 44.25
CA LEU A 249 -1.15 -0.82 43.17
C LEU A 249 -1.05 0.67 42.85
N ALA A 250 -2.01 1.50 43.28
CA ALA A 250 -2.07 2.91 42.89
C ALA A 250 -0.85 3.70 43.37
N ALA A 251 -0.33 3.47 44.57
CA ALA A 251 0.84 4.20 45.06
C ALA A 251 2.07 4.01 44.15
N ASP A 252 2.40 2.77 43.80
CA ASP A 252 3.52 2.46 42.91
C ASP A 252 3.28 2.93 41.47
N TYR A 253 2.03 2.85 41.01
CA TYR A 253 1.64 3.36 39.70
C TYR A 253 1.72 4.89 39.63
N GLY A 254 1.39 5.60 40.72
CA GLY A 254 1.56 7.05 40.84
C GLY A 254 3.02 7.48 40.71
N LEU A 255 3.92 6.79 41.41
CA LEU A 255 5.37 7.01 41.25
C LEU A 255 5.85 6.71 39.82
N PHE A 256 5.28 5.71 39.16
CA PHE A 256 5.54 5.45 37.75
C PHE A 256 5.07 6.62 36.86
N LEU A 257 3.85 7.14 37.06
CA LEU A 257 3.32 8.29 36.32
C LEU A 257 4.22 9.53 36.45
N GLU A 258 4.71 9.83 37.65
CA GLU A 258 5.61 10.96 37.89
C GLU A 258 6.96 10.81 37.14
N ARG A 259 7.52 9.60 37.15
CA ARG A 259 8.73 9.29 36.36
C ARG A 259 8.48 9.42 34.86
N GLN A 260 7.35 8.90 34.37
CA GLN A 260 6.98 9.01 32.97
C GLN A 260 6.83 10.47 32.55
N LEU A 261 6.17 11.31 33.37
CA LEU A 261 6.01 12.74 33.09
C LEU A 261 7.35 13.41 32.90
N SER A 262 8.29 13.12 33.80
CA SER A 262 9.65 13.66 33.73
C SER A 262 10.40 13.20 32.46
N SER A 263 10.19 11.95 32.02
CA SER A 263 10.84 11.42 30.82
C SER A 263 10.23 11.92 29.52
N TRP A 264 8.91 12.13 29.49
CA TRP A 264 8.16 12.52 28.30
C TRP A 264 8.21 14.02 28.04
N ARG A 265 8.36 14.84 29.08
CA ARG A 265 8.50 16.31 28.95
C ARG A 265 9.48 16.74 27.85
N PRO A 266 10.78 16.36 27.90
CA PRO A 266 11.72 16.79 26.86
C PRO A 266 11.35 16.25 25.48
N VAL A 267 10.72 15.07 25.39
CA VAL A 267 10.30 14.48 24.10
C VAL A 267 9.15 15.27 23.50
N LEU A 268 8.14 15.61 24.30
CA LEU A 268 6.94 16.30 23.83
C LEU A 268 7.18 17.78 23.55
N ASP A 269 8.05 18.43 24.33
CA ASP A 269 8.43 19.84 24.11
C ASP A 269 9.18 20.04 22.79
N ASP A 270 9.98 19.05 22.37
CA ASP A 270 10.79 19.10 21.14
C ASP A 270 10.07 18.50 19.92
N THR A 271 8.86 17.95 20.11
CA THR A 271 8.08 17.32 19.03
C THR A 271 7.17 18.34 18.33
N PRO A 272 7.29 18.56 17.00
CA PRO A 272 6.42 19.50 16.27
C PRO A 272 4.95 19.08 16.24
N THR A 273 4.68 17.77 16.35
CA THR A 273 3.34 17.16 16.31
C THR A 273 3.11 16.21 17.49
N PRO A 274 2.91 16.72 18.73
CA PRO A 274 2.74 15.88 19.92
C PRO A 274 1.56 14.89 19.82
N TYR A 275 0.55 15.19 19.00
CA TYR A 275 -0.60 14.31 18.74
C TYR A 275 -0.19 12.90 18.27
N ASP A 276 0.90 12.75 17.54
CA ASP A 276 1.36 11.45 17.06
C ASP A 276 1.74 10.50 18.22
N ARG A 277 2.01 11.06 19.41
CA ARG A 277 2.34 10.32 20.64
C ARG A 277 1.12 9.86 21.43
N ARG A 278 -0.08 10.26 21.03
CA ARG A 278 -1.34 9.91 21.72
C ARG A 278 -1.48 8.41 21.95
N ARG A 279 -1.17 7.59 20.93
CA ARG A 279 -1.30 6.13 21.00
C ARG A 279 -0.37 5.51 22.06
N GLU A 280 0.77 6.15 22.33
CA GLU A 280 1.75 5.68 23.30
C GLU A 280 1.35 6.06 24.73
N LEU A 281 0.73 7.23 24.90
CA LEU A 281 0.32 7.76 26.22
C LEU A 281 -1.03 7.23 26.70
N SER A 282 -1.98 6.95 25.79
CA SER A 282 -3.35 6.58 26.16
C SER A 282 -3.44 5.36 27.10
N PRO A 283 -2.72 4.24 26.88
CA PRO A 283 -2.80 3.08 27.79
C PRO A 283 -2.42 3.43 29.24
N MET A 284 -1.51 4.39 29.43
CA MET A 284 -1.07 4.82 30.76
C MET A 284 -2.19 5.47 31.57
N PHE A 285 -3.02 6.30 30.92
CA PHE A 285 -4.14 6.96 31.57
C PHE A 285 -5.36 6.04 31.74
N GLN A 286 -5.58 5.12 30.79
CA GLN A 286 -6.60 4.08 30.94
C GLN A 286 -6.31 3.17 32.13
N ALA A 287 -5.06 2.72 32.30
CA ALA A 287 -4.64 1.96 33.46
C ALA A 287 -4.81 2.75 34.76
N ALA A 288 -4.49 4.06 34.76
CA ALA A 288 -4.72 4.93 35.91
C ALA A 288 -6.20 5.02 36.28
N ALA A 289 -7.08 5.22 35.30
CA ALA A 289 -8.52 5.30 35.51
C ALA A 289 -9.11 4.04 36.14
N ARG A 290 -8.59 2.86 35.76
CA ARG A 290 -9.02 1.58 36.36
C ARG A 290 -8.56 1.43 37.81
N LEU A 291 -7.35 1.89 38.14
CA LEU A 291 -6.84 1.88 39.51
C LEU A 291 -7.61 2.86 40.40
N GLU A 292 -7.97 4.03 39.88
CA GLU A 292 -8.87 5.01 40.53
C GLU A 292 -10.25 4.41 40.80
N ALA A 293 -10.87 3.78 39.79
CA ALA A 293 -12.17 3.12 39.93
C ALA A 293 -12.15 1.97 40.95
N ALA A 294 -10.98 1.37 41.21
CA ALA A 294 -10.81 0.36 42.24
C ALA A 294 -10.62 0.94 43.66
N GLY A 295 -10.61 2.27 43.81
CA GLY A 295 -10.45 2.98 45.08
C GLY A 295 -8.99 3.36 45.42
N GLY A 296 -8.07 3.31 44.47
CA GLY A 296 -6.71 3.82 44.65
C GLY A 296 -6.62 5.31 44.33
N ASP A 297 -5.87 6.09 45.12
CA ASP A 297 -5.70 7.53 44.87
C ASP A 297 -4.51 7.81 43.95
N LEU A 298 -4.79 8.34 42.75
CA LEU A 298 -3.85 8.83 41.75
C LEU A 298 -4.09 10.32 41.44
N THR A 299 -4.86 11.04 42.27
CA THR A 299 -5.28 12.43 42.05
C THR A 299 -4.10 13.36 41.80
N GLY A 300 -3.05 13.23 42.62
CA GLY A 300 -1.83 14.06 42.54
C GLY A 300 -1.09 13.90 41.20
N PRO A 301 -0.60 12.69 40.87
CA PRO A 301 0.08 12.42 39.60
C PRO A 301 -0.77 12.73 38.36
N LEU A 302 -2.07 12.41 38.38
CA LEU A 302 -2.98 12.71 37.26
C LEU A 302 -3.18 14.21 37.07
N THR A 303 -3.30 14.97 38.15
CA THR A 303 -3.35 16.45 38.08
C THR A 303 -2.08 17.02 37.45
N ALA A 304 -0.91 16.53 37.84
CA ALA A 304 0.36 16.99 37.26
C ALA A 304 0.47 16.67 35.75
N TRP A 305 -0.02 15.52 35.31
CA TRP A 305 -0.09 15.15 33.90
C TRP A 305 -1.09 16.02 33.13
N ARG A 306 -2.30 16.21 33.65
CA ARG A 306 -3.32 17.08 33.06
C ARG A 306 -2.78 18.49 32.84
N ASP A 307 -2.21 19.08 33.88
CA ASP A 307 -1.69 20.45 33.83
C ASP A 307 -0.58 20.60 32.79
N TYR A 308 0.25 19.57 32.62
CA TYR A 308 1.27 19.57 31.57
C TYR A 308 0.66 19.40 30.17
N LEU A 309 -0.23 18.41 29.97
CA LEU A 309 -0.89 18.17 28.68
C LEU A 309 -1.68 19.40 28.20
N HIS A 310 -2.28 20.16 29.12
CA HIS A 310 -2.99 21.41 28.81
C HIS A 310 -2.09 22.46 28.12
N THR A 311 -0.78 22.43 28.38
CA THR A 311 0.16 23.35 27.73
C THR A 311 0.51 22.95 26.30
N LEU A 312 0.22 21.70 25.92
CA LEU A 312 0.57 21.12 24.63
C LEU A 312 -0.60 21.19 23.66
N LYS A 313 -0.35 21.67 22.44
CA LYS A 313 -1.37 21.67 21.39
C LYS A 313 -1.58 20.26 20.85
N GLY A 314 -2.85 19.86 20.76
CA GLY A 314 -3.26 18.63 20.07
C GLY A 314 -3.39 17.39 20.97
N LEU A 315 -3.25 17.50 22.29
CA LEU A 315 -3.47 16.38 23.24
C LEU A 315 -4.65 16.62 24.18
N ASN A 316 -5.57 17.51 23.79
CA ASN A 316 -6.72 17.93 24.60
C ASN A 316 -7.65 16.77 24.98
N ASP A 317 -7.72 15.74 24.15
CA ASP A 317 -8.56 14.57 24.40
C ASP A 317 -7.98 13.66 25.50
N LEU A 318 -6.66 13.56 25.62
CA LEU A 318 -6.02 12.91 26.77
C LEU A 318 -6.21 13.73 28.05
N GLU A 319 -6.13 15.06 27.95
CA GLU A 319 -6.46 15.94 29.08
C GLU A 319 -7.92 15.70 29.55
N GLU A 320 -8.85 15.60 28.60
CA GLU A 320 -10.26 15.30 28.89
C GLU A 320 -10.45 13.92 29.53
N GLU A 321 -9.75 12.90 29.06
CA GLU A 321 -9.75 11.55 29.65
C GLU A 321 -9.31 11.57 31.13
N ILE A 322 -8.25 12.32 31.45
CA ILE A 322 -7.79 12.51 32.83
C ILE A 322 -8.85 13.28 33.64
N ASN A 323 -9.45 14.33 33.08
CA ASN A 323 -10.49 15.09 33.76
C ASN A 323 -11.72 14.26 34.10
N VAL A 324 -12.14 13.35 33.21
CA VAL A 324 -13.23 12.40 33.49
C VAL A 324 -12.86 11.50 34.68
N THR A 325 -11.64 10.98 34.68
CA THR A 325 -11.12 10.12 35.77
C THR A 325 -11.12 10.85 37.11
N LEU A 326 -10.56 12.07 37.16
CA LEU A 326 -10.49 12.88 38.39
C LEU A 326 -11.87 13.26 38.92
N LYS A 327 -12.85 13.51 38.05
CA LYS A 327 -14.23 13.81 38.46
C LYS A 327 -14.94 12.60 39.06
N ALA A 328 -14.67 11.40 38.54
CA ALA A 328 -15.28 10.17 39.04
C ALA A 328 -14.87 9.87 40.49
N HIS A 329 -13.66 10.26 40.91
CA HIS A 329 -13.17 10.08 42.28
C HIS A 329 -13.81 11.04 43.30
N ALA A 330 -14.30 12.21 42.87
CA ALA A 330 -14.84 13.23 43.77
C ALA A 330 -16.24 12.90 44.32
N HIS A 331 -16.83 11.76 43.94
CA HIS A 331 -18.18 11.32 44.26
C HIS A 331 -18.18 9.99 45.01
#